data_AF-H3Z9K1-F1
#
_entry.id   AF-H3Z9K1-F1
#
_cell.length_a   1.000
_cell.length_b   1.000
_cell.length_c   1.000
_cell.angle_alpha   90.00
_cell.angle_beta   90.00
_cell.angle_gamma   90.00
#
_symmetry.space_group_name_H-M   'P 1'
#
loop_
_entity.id
_entity.type
_entity.pdbx_description
1 polymer ?
#
loop_
_entity_poly.entity_id
_entity_poly.type
_entity_poly.pdbx_seq_one_letter_code
_entity_poly.pdbx_strand_id
1 'polypeptide(L)'
;MMKTTKAYEMHRLSILKAMLVNQLRDAETEQERDEIRKKLSVSETELRNLHSPDGEPVVSEHAVLRYLERVQGLDIEAIKTEILAGRREQIRKLNTCNIKMPNGLKMVVRGRVVVTILDK
;
A
#
# COMPACT_ATOMS: atom_id res chain seq x y z
N MET A 1 0.37 -27.00 -9.66
CA MET A 1 0.23 -26.09 -8.50
C MET A 1 0.96 -24.80 -8.82
N MET A 2 0.26 -23.67 -8.97
CA MET A 2 0.93 -22.36 -9.11
C MET A 2 1.63 -22.04 -7.80
N LYS A 3 2.97 -21.97 -7.82
CA LYS A 3 3.74 -21.41 -6.71
C LYS A 3 3.39 -19.92 -6.66
N THR A 4 2.67 -19.47 -5.63
CA THR A 4 2.43 -18.04 -5.41
C THR A 4 3.77 -17.35 -5.20
N THR A 5 3.99 -16.22 -5.88
CA THR A 5 5.26 -15.48 -5.79
C THR A 5 5.38 -14.80 -4.43
N LYS A 6 6.59 -14.60 -3.92
CA LYS A 6 6.86 -13.91 -2.65
C LYS A 6 6.14 -12.55 -2.54
N ALA A 7 6.10 -11.81 -3.65
CA ALA A 7 5.37 -10.55 -3.77
C ALA A 7 3.86 -10.71 -3.55
N TYR A 8 3.26 -11.80 -4.05
CA TYR A 8 1.85 -12.11 -3.82
C TYR A 8 1.56 -12.39 -2.35
N GLU A 9 2.39 -13.17 -1.66
CA GLU A 9 2.20 -13.46 -0.24
C GLU A 9 2.40 -12.21 0.63
N MET A 10 3.40 -11.36 0.35
CA MET A 10 3.56 -10.09 1.05
C MET A 10 2.36 -9.17 0.86
N HIS A 11 1.87 -9.02 -0.37
CA HIS A 11 0.69 -8.21 -0.65
C HIS A 11 -0.56 -8.77 0.05
N ARG A 12 -0.75 -10.09 0.01
CA ARG A 12 -1.85 -10.79 0.69
C ARG A 12 -1.82 -10.54 2.20
N LEU A 13 -0.67 -10.70 2.84
CA LEU A 13 -0.53 -10.47 4.28
C LEU A 13 -0.68 -9.00 4.67
N SER A 14 -0.23 -8.07 3.81
CA SER A 14 -0.45 -6.64 4.02
C SER A 14 -1.94 -6.27 3.98
N ILE A 15 -2.70 -6.84 3.02
CA ILE A 15 -4.16 -6.65 2.95
C ILE A 15 -4.84 -7.25 4.19
N LEU A 16 -4.44 -8.47 4.57
CA LEU A 16 -4.99 -9.15 5.75
C LEU A 16 -4.77 -8.31 7.03
N LYS A 17 -3.58 -7.74 7.21
CA LYS A 17 -3.30 -6.84 8.33
C LYS A 17 -4.23 -5.63 8.34
N ALA A 18 -4.40 -4.95 7.19
CA ALA A 18 -5.30 -3.80 7.10
C ALA A 18 -6.75 -4.16 7.47
N MET A 19 -7.22 -5.34 7.05
CA MET A 19 -8.54 -5.85 7.43
C MET A 19 -8.66 -6.11 8.93
N LEU A 20 -7.66 -6.80 9.53
CA LEU A 20 -7.66 -7.10 10.96
C LEU A 20 -7.59 -5.83 11.83
N VAL A 21 -6.89 -4.78 11.38
CA VAL A 21 -6.85 -3.48 12.08
C VAL A 21 -8.23 -2.83 12.10
N ASN A 22 -8.98 -2.89 11.00
CA ASN A 22 -10.34 -2.37 10.96
C ASN A 22 -11.27 -3.19 11.86
N GLN A 23 -11.18 -4.52 11.81
CA GLN A 23 -11.95 -5.38 12.71
C GLN A 23 -11.63 -5.12 14.19
N LEU A 24 -10.36 -4.86 14.53
CA LEU A 24 -9.97 -4.52 15.89
C LEU A 24 -10.63 -3.22 16.38
N ARG A 25 -10.80 -2.26 15.48
CA ARG A 25 -11.46 -0.98 15.76
C ARG A 25 -12.96 -1.15 15.99
N ASP A 26 -13.58 -2.07 15.27
CA ASP A 26 -15.02 -2.35 15.34
C ASP A 26 -15.38 -3.41 16.40
N ALA A 27 -14.39 -4.04 17.04
CA ALA A 27 -14.60 -5.10 18.02
C ALA A 27 -15.29 -4.59 19.30
N GLU A 28 -16.42 -5.24 19.62
CA GLU A 28 -17.33 -4.86 20.71
C GLU A 28 -16.97 -5.53 22.04
N THR A 29 -16.20 -6.63 22.01
CA THR A 29 -15.82 -7.40 23.19
C THR A 29 -14.30 -7.52 23.34
N GLU A 30 -13.80 -7.62 24.58
CA GLU A 30 -12.36 -7.81 24.82
C GLU A 30 -11.87 -9.16 24.31
N GLN A 31 -12.72 -10.19 24.36
CA GLN A 31 -12.40 -11.52 23.85
C GLN A 31 -12.17 -11.51 22.33
N GLU A 32 -13.01 -10.79 21.58
CA GLU A 32 -12.84 -10.59 20.14
C GLU A 32 -11.58 -9.77 19.81
N ARG A 33 -11.29 -8.72 20.61
CA ARG A 33 -10.05 -7.93 20.47
C ARG A 33 -8.81 -8.78 20.66
N ASP A 34 -8.80 -9.66 21.65
CA ASP A 34 -7.66 -10.54 21.92
C ASP A 34 -7.43 -11.58 20.82
N GLU A 35 -8.50 -12.12 20.25
CA GLU A 35 -8.40 -12.99 19.07
C GLU A 35 -7.85 -12.27 17.85
N ILE A 36 -8.33 -11.05 17.59
CA ILE A 36 -7.86 -10.23 16.47
C ILE A 36 -6.40 -9.82 16.68
N ARG A 37 -6.00 -9.44 17.90
CA ARG A 37 -4.59 -9.14 18.26
C ARG A 37 -3.67 -10.34 18.03
N LYS A 38 -4.10 -11.55 18.41
CA LYS A 38 -3.35 -12.78 18.13
C LYS A 38 -3.16 -12.97 16.62
N LYS A 39 -4.22 -12.83 15.82
CA LYS A 39 -4.14 -12.93 14.35
C LYS A 39 -3.22 -11.86 13.74
N LEU A 40 -3.24 -10.64 14.29
CA LEU A 40 -2.36 -9.55 13.88
C LEU A 40 -0.88 -9.89 14.12
N SER A 41 -0.56 -10.38 15.34
CA SER A 41 0.79 -10.76 15.73
C SER A 41 1.37 -11.88 14.87
N VAL A 42 0.55 -12.88 14.53
CA VAL A 42 0.94 -13.97 13.62
C VAL A 42 1.24 -13.42 12.23
N SER A 43 0.33 -12.62 11.67
CA SER A 43 0.50 -12.04 10.33
C SER A 43 1.72 -11.11 10.23
N GLU A 44 2.02 -10.37 11.30
CA GLU A 44 3.22 -9.53 11.39
C GLU A 44 4.51 -10.35 11.46
N THR A 45 4.47 -11.49 12.15
CA THR A 45 5.61 -12.41 12.23
C THR A 45 5.86 -13.08 10.89
N GLU A 46 4.82 -13.48 10.17
CA GLU A 46 4.92 -14.00 8.79
C GLU A 46 5.49 -12.94 7.83
N LEU A 47 5.03 -11.69 7.93
CA LEU A 47 5.59 -10.58 7.14
C LEU A 47 7.07 -10.34 7.45
N ARG A 48 7.49 -10.41 8.72
CA ARG A 48 8.91 -10.28 9.09
C ARG A 48 9.76 -11.40 8.51
N ASN A 49 9.28 -12.64 8.61
CA ASN A 49 9.99 -13.81 8.09
C ASN A 49 10.09 -13.78 6.55
N LEU A 50 9.08 -13.20 5.88
CA LEU A 50 9.15 -12.98 4.44
C LEU A 50 10.09 -11.83 4.07
N HIS A 51 10.24 -10.79 4.89
CA HIS A 51 11.13 -9.67 4.57
C HIS A 51 12.61 -10.04 4.60
N SER A 52 13.07 -10.95 5.46
CA SER A 52 14.49 -11.35 5.54
C SER A 52 14.67 -12.86 5.69
N PRO A 53 14.70 -13.64 4.60
CA PRO A 53 15.04 -15.06 4.65
C PRO A 53 16.50 -15.32 5.09
N ASP A 54 17.41 -14.35 4.90
CA ASP A 54 18.87 -14.56 5.04
C ASP A 54 19.54 -13.62 6.06
N GLY A 55 18.76 -12.82 6.82
CA GLY A 55 19.29 -11.84 7.77
C GLY A 55 19.82 -10.54 7.15
N GLU A 56 19.77 -10.40 5.82
CA GLU A 56 20.10 -9.15 5.13
C GLU A 56 19.13 -8.01 5.53
N PRO A 57 19.66 -6.81 5.81
CA PRO A 57 18.84 -5.64 6.12
C PRO A 57 18.00 -5.22 4.91
N VAL A 58 16.74 -4.88 5.17
CA VAL A 58 15.77 -4.49 4.14
C VAL A 58 15.39 -3.02 4.33
N VAL A 59 15.27 -2.29 3.22
CA VAL A 59 14.79 -0.91 3.23
C VAL A 59 13.29 -0.88 2.99
N SER A 60 12.54 -0.26 3.89
CA SER A 60 11.08 -0.09 3.71
C SER A 60 10.75 0.99 2.69
N GLU A 61 9.59 0.91 2.06
CA GLU A 61 9.10 1.95 1.12
C GLU A 61 9.06 3.33 1.79
N HIS A 62 8.68 3.41 3.07
CA HIS A 62 8.69 4.68 3.82
C HIS A 62 10.11 5.25 3.96
N ALA A 63 11.11 4.39 4.19
CA ALA A 63 12.51 4.83 4.27
C ALA A 63 13.01 5.36 2.92
N VAL A 64 12.62 4.72 1.81
CA VAL A 64 12.91 5.22 0.45
C VAL A 64 12.30 6.61 0.25
N LEU A 65 11.01 6.79 0.56
CA LEU A 65 10.34 8.10 0.41
C LEU A 65 11.04 9.21 1.22
N ARG A 66 11.45 8.91 2.46
CA ARG A 66 12.18 9.88 3.31
C ARG A 66 13.58 10.18 2.81
N TYR A 67 14.27 9.19 2.25
CA TYR A 67 15.58 9.39 1.64
C TYR A 67 15.48 10.30 0.42
N LEU A 68 14.51 10.04 -0.47
CA LEU A 68 14.24 10.89 -1.63
C LEU A 68 13.93 12.33 -1.22
N GLU A 69 13.10 12.52 -0.19
CA GLU A 69 12.75 13.85 0.32
C GLU A 69 13.94 14.58 0.93
N ARG A 70 14.61 13.97 1.91
CA ARG A 70 15.60 14.65 2.76
C ARG A 70 17.00 14.69 2.17
N VAL A 71 17.38 13.66 1.40
CA VAL A 71 18.74 13.51 0.87
C VAL A 71 18.78 13.94 -0.59
N GLN A 72 17.79 13.54 -1.39
CA GLN A 72 17.74 13.90 -2.82
C GLN A 72 16.98 15.22 -3.07
N GLY A 73 16.35 15.80 -2.04
CA GLY A 73 15.66 17.09 -2.14
C GLY A 73 14.36 17.06 -2.94
N LEU A 74 13.75 15.88 -3.12
CA LEU A 74 12.47 15.75 -3.83
C LEU A 74 11.31 16.21 -2.96
N ASP A 75 10.50 17.14 -3.46
CA ASP A 75 9.26 17.53 -2.79
C ASP A 75 8.13 16.52 -3.09
N ILE A 76 7.92 15.60 -2.15
CA ILE A 76 6.91 14.55 -2.26
C ILE A 76 5.48 15.12 -2.33
N GLU A 77 5.20 16.24 -1.67
CA GLU A 77 3.87 16.87 -1.71
C GLU A 77 3.61 17.59 -3.04
N ALA A 78 4.65 18.20 -3.63
CA ALA A 78 4.58 18.73 -4.99
C ALA A 78 4.29 17.60 -6.00
N ILE A 79 4.97 16.45 -5.89
CA ILE A 79 4.74 15.29 -6.75
C ILE A 79 3.31 14.77 -6.62
N LYS A 80 2.77 14.63 -5.40
CA LYS A 80 1.37 14.25 -5.18
C LYS A 80 0.40 15.24 -5.85
N THR A 81 0.71 16.53 -5.76
CA THR A 81 -0.08 17.58 -6.38
C THR A 81 -0.07 17.47 -7.91
N GLU A 82 1.09 17.22 -8.50
CA GLU A 82 1.26 17.01 -9.94
C GLU A 82 0.48 15.78 -10.45
N ILE A 83 0.55 14.66 -9.73
CA ILE A 83 -0.19 13.44 -10.07
C ILE A 83 -1.70 13.73 -10.18
N LEU A 84 -2.24 14.53 -9.26
CA LEU A 84 -3.66 14.88 -9.20
C LEU A 84 -4.04 16.09 -10.07
N ALA A 85 -3.08 16.85 -10.58
CA ALA A 85 -3.31 18.09 -11.31
C ALA A 85 -4.21 17.84 -12.54
N GLY A 86 -5.32 18.59 -12.63
CA GLY A 86 -6.30 18.47 -13.70
C GLY A 86 -7.18 17.21 -13.67
N ARG A 87 -7.05 16.33 -12.67
CA ARG A 87 -7.73 15.02 -12.64
C ARG A 87 -8.66 14.81 -11.44
N ARG A 88 -8.60 15.69 -10.43
CA ARG A 88 -9.36 15.57 -9.17
C ARG A 88 -10.87 15.42 -9.40
N GLU A 89 -11.45 16.23 -10.28
CA GLU A 89 -12.89 16.20 -10.53
C GLU A 89 -13.32 14.92 -11.26
N GLN A 90 -12.54 14.48 -12.26
CA GLN A 90 -12.76 13.22 -12.96
C GLN A 90 -12.73 12.03 -11.99
N ILE A 91 -11.73 11.99 -11.09
CA ILE A 91 -11.61 10.96 -10.05
C ILE A 91 -12.82 10.99 -9.11
N ARG A 92 -13.26 12.18 -8.69
CA ARG A 92 -14.41 12.34 -7.79
C ARG A 92 -15.71 11.81 -8.42
N LYS A 93 -15.92 12.06 -9.72
CA LYS A 93 -17.11 11.61 -10.46
C LYS A 93 -17.10 10.12 -10.75
N LEU A 94 -15.98 9.58 -11.23
CA LEU A 94 -15.90 8.19 -11.69
C LEU A 94 -15.60 7.20 -10.57
N ASN A 95 -15.03 7.66 -9.45
CA ASN A 95 -14.63 6.86 -8.28
C ASN A 95 -13.51 5.83 -8.58
N THR A 96 -13.75 4.91 -9.50
CA THR A 96 -12.81 3.91 -10.01
C THR A 96 -12.68 4.09 -11.52
N CYS A 97 -11.48 4.39 -12.01
CA CYS A 97 -11.23 4.60 -13.44
C CYS A 97 -9.75 4.42 -13.79
N ASN A 98 -9.44 4.38 -15.09
CA ASN A 98 -8.08 4.47 -15.59
C ASN A 98 -7.97 5.75 -16.43
N ILE A 99 -6.96 6.59 -16.16
CA ILE A 99 -6.78 7.90 -16.78
C ILE A 99 -5.45 7.91 -17.55
N LYS A 100 -5.49 8.25 -18.84
CA LYS A 100 -4.27 8.47 -19.63
C LYS A 100 -3.65 9.81 -19.25
N MET A 101 -2.36 9.80 -18.95
CA MET A 101 -1.59 10.99 -18.61
C MET A 101 -0.92 11.60 -19.86
N PRO A 102 -0.62 12.92 -19.88
CA PRO A 102 0.00 13.60 -21.01
C PRO A 102 1.35 13.00 -21.45
N ASN A 103 2.12 12.47 -20.50
CA ASN A 103 3.39 11.76 -20.76
C ASN A 103 3.19 10.34 -21.35
N GLY A 104 1.96 9.97 -21.68
CA GLY A 104 1.63 8.66 -22.25
C GLY A 104 1.40 7.56 -21.22
N LEU A 105 1.66 7.79 -19.93
CA LEU A 105 1.44 6.79 -18.88
C LEU A 105 -0.05 6.62 -18.54
N LYS A 106 -0.37 5.56 -17.81
CA LYS A 106 -1.74 5.22 -17.39
C LYS A 106 -1.85 5.23 -15.87
N MET A 107 -2.63 6.16 -15.34
CA MET A 107 -2.96 6.23 -13.92
C MET A 107 -4.16 5.34 -13.61
N VAL A 108 -4.03 4.46 -12.63
CA VAL A 108 -5.09 3.54 -12.18
C VAL A 108 -5.65 4.05 -10.85
N VAL A 109 -6.98 4.23 -10.81
CA VAL A 109 -7.69 4.77 -9.65
C VAL A 109 -8.73 3.77 -9.18
N ARG A 110 -8.77 3.48 -7.88
CA ARG A 110 -9.72 2.58 -7.23
C ARG A 110 -10.26 3.27 -5.97
N GLY A 111 -11.57 3.45 -5.86
CA GLY A 111 -12.15 4.04 -4.64
C GLY A 111 -11.64 5.46 -4.34
N ARG A 112 -11.42 6.30 -5.36
CA ARG A 112 -10.79 7.63 -5.29
C ARG A 112 -9.31 7.64 -4.90
N VAL A 113 -8.65 6.48 -4.78
CA VAL A 113 -7.22 6.35 -4.49
C VAL A 113 -6.46 6.05 -5.79
N VAL A 114 -5.41 6.82 -6.07
CA VAL A 114 -4.44 6.46 -7.11
C VAL A 114 -3.62 5.29 -6.60
N VAL A 115 -3.81 4.11 -7.18
CA VAL A 115 -3.16 2.88 -6.72
C VAL A 115 -1.85 2.59 -7.44
N THR A 116 -1.74 2.97 -8.71
CA THR A 116 -0.51 2.79 -9.48
C THR A 116 -0.49 3.69 -10.71
N ILE A 117 0.70 3.92 -11.25
CA ILE A 117 0.94 4.50 -12.57
C ILE A 117 1.66 3.42 -13.38
N LEU A 118 1.13 3.09 -14.55
CA LEU A 118 1.64 2.03 -15.43
C LEU A 118 2.16 2.62 -16.72
N ASP A 119 3.20 1.99 -17.26
CA ASP A 119 3.56 2.14 -18.67
C ASP A 119 2.40 1.60 -19.54
N LYS A 120 2.30 2.09 -20.79
CA LYS A 120 1.13 1.87 -21.65
C LYS A 120 0.66 0.43 -21.70
#